data_AF-A0A9E2B614-F1
#
_entry.id   AF-A0A9E2B614-F1
#
_cell.length_a   1.000
_cell.length_b   1.000
_cell.length_c   1.000
_cell.angle_alpha   90.00
_cell.angle_beta   90.00
_cell.angle_gamma   90.00
#
_symmetry.space_group_name_H-M   'P 1'
#
loop_
_entity.id
_entity.type
_entity.pdbx_description
1 polymer ?
#
loop_
_entity_poly.entity_id
_entity_poly.type
_entity_poly.pdbx_seq_one_letter_code
_entity_poly.pdbx_strand_id
1 'polypeptide(L)'
;MNHFRVFLLACMGLLAVPAGALEIKIATVAPEGSEWMREHRAAGDTIRERTDGRVNFKFYGGGVMGNDKKVLRKIRIGQLQGAAFTTRGMAERYFDIVLYGLPFAFRSQDEVDYVRSKLDERLMTGLEEAGFISFGFAGGGFATFMSGDPIAEQADLEGKKIWVP
;
A
#
# COMPACT_ATOMS: atom_id res chain seq x y z
N MET A 1 -3.41 -12.08 -69.92
CA MET A 1 -2.32 -12.36 -68.97
C MET A 1 -2.44 -11.43 -67.76
N ASN A 2 -3.52 -11.56 -66.96
CA ASN A 2 -3.93 -10.57 -65.94
C ASN A 2 -4.42 -11.21 -64.62
N HIS A 3 -3.96 -12.42 -64.25
CA HIS A 3 -4.43 -13.11 -63.04
C HIS A 3 -3.38 -13.25 -61.93
N PHE A 4 -2.17 -12.71 -62.09
CA PHE A 4 -1.08 -12.93 -61.12
C PHE A 4 -0.95 -11.85 -60.03
N ARG A 5 -1.83 -10.84 -59.99
CA ARG A 5 -1.70 -9.69 -59.08
C ARG A 5 -2.58 -9.72 -57.83
N VAL A 6 -3.44 -10.73 -57.66
CA VAL A 6 -4.45 -10.73 -56.58
C VAL A 6 -4.01 -11.50 -55.33
N PHE A 7 -2.90 -12.25 -55.37
CA PHE A 7 -2.56 -13.17 -54.27
C PHE A 7 -1.62 -12.61 -53.18
N LEU A 8 -1.21 -11.33 -53.26
CA LEU A 8 -0.16 -10.76 -52.40
C LEU A 8 -0.69 -9.74 -51.38
N LEU A 9 -1.97 -9.81 -51.01
CA LEU A 9 -2.63 -8.89 -50.08
C LEU A 9 -3.11 -9.54 -48.76
N ALA A 10 -2.79 -10.82 -48.51
CA ALA A 10 -3.36 -11.57 -47.39
C ALA A 10 -2.42 -11.84 -46.20
N CYS A 11 -1.21 -11.25 -46.15
CA CYS A 11 -0.25 -11.52 -45.07
C CYS A 11 0.17 -10.31 -44.24
N MET A 12 -0.66 -9.24 -44.19
CA MET A 12 -0.52 -8.20 -43.17
C MET A 12 -1.43 -8.52 -41.98
N GLY A 13 -1.31 -9.74 -41.47
CA GLY A 13 -1.82 -10.05 -40.13
C GLY A 13 -1.04 -9.15 -39.17
N LEU A 14 -1.74 -8.20 -38.54
CA LEU A 14 -1.19 -7.43 -37.43
C LEU A 14 -0.61 -8.43 -36.43
N LEU A 15 0.72 -8.53 -36.36
CA LEU A 15 1.39 -8.97 -35.15
C LEU A 15 1.08 -7.89 -34.11
N ALA A 16 -0.06 -8.03 -33.45
CA ALA A 16 -0.32 -7.37 -32.19
C ALA A 16 0.73 -7.94 -31.22
N VAL A 17 1.88 -7.29 -31.14
CA VAL A 17 2.81 -7.50 -30.03
C VAL A 17 1.98 -7.22 -28.78
N PRO A 18 1.75 -8.20 -27.89
CA PRO A 18 1.05 -7.91 -26.66
C PRO A 18 1.91 -6.87 -25.96
N ALA A 19 1.38 -5.67 -25.77
CA ALA A 19 2.05 -4.65 -24.97
C ALA A 19 2.39 -5.31 -23.63
N GLY A 20 3.69 -5.43 -23.34
CA GLY A 20 4.15 -6.12 -22.14
C GLY A 20 3.46 -5.51 -20.93
N ALA A 21 2.76 -6.32 -20.15
CA ALA A 21 2.03 -5.82 -19.01
C ALA A 21 2.99 -5.15 -18.03
N LEU A 22 2.65 -3.93 -17.59
CA LEU A 22 3.41 -3.22 -16.59
C LEU A 22 3.24 -3.93 -15.24
N GLU A 23 4.31 -4.55 -14.74
CA GLU A 23 4.31 -5.16 -13.41
C GLU A 23 4.70 -4.12 -12.35
N ILE A 24 3.78 -3.83 -11.42
CA ILE A 24 3.97 -2.93 -10.29
C ILE A 24 4.16 -3.76 -9.03
N LYS A 25 5.36 -3.71 -8.44
CA LYS A 25 5.72 -4.46 -7.23
C LYS A 25 5.47 -3.63 -5.98
N ILE A 26 4.57 -4.11 -5.11
CA ILE A 26 4.16 -3.45 -3.88
C ILE A 26 4.54 -4.31 -2.68
N ALA A 27 5.23 -3.72 -1.70
CA ALA A 27 5.56 -4.39 -0.44
C ALA A 27 4.60 -3.97 0.70
N THR A 28 4.38 -4.85 1.68
CA THR A 28 3.67 -4.52 2.91
C THR A 28 4.14 -5.39 4.07
N VAL A 29 4.05 -4.85 5.27
CA VAL A 29 4.27 -5.61 6.52
C VAL A 29 3.05 -6.41 6.94
N ALA A 30 1.87 -6.16 6.33
CA ALA A 30 0.65 -6.90 6.61
C ALA A 30 0.89 -8.42 6.42
N PRO A 31 0.54 -9.27 7.40
CA PRO A 31 0.78 -10.71 7.31
C PRO A 31 0.13 -11.34 6.08
N GLU A 32 0.82 -12.31 5.48
CA GLU A 32 0.19 -13.16 4.45
C GLU A 32 -1.03 -13.89 5.05
N GLY A 33 -2.10 -14.00 4.26
CA GLY A 33 -3.37 -14.56 4.70
C GLY A 33 -4.28 -13.60 5.48
N SER A 34 -3.80 -12.41 5.85
CA SER A 34 -4.65 -11.38 6.46
C SER A 34 -5.70 -10.82 5.49
N GLU A 35 -6.76 -10.23 6.04
CA GLU A 35 -7.77 -9.52 5.26
C GLU A 35 -7.16 -8.40 4.40
N TRP A 36 -6.20 -7.64 4.94
CA TRP A 36 -5.44 -6.64 4.19
C TRP A 36 -4.84 -7.20 2.90
N MET A 37 -4.22 -8.38 2.96
CA MET A 37 -3.63 -9.01 1.79
C MET A 37 -4.68 -9.53 0.81
N ARG A 38 -5.83 -10.00 1.30
CA ARG A 38 -6.97 -10.37 0.45
C ARG A 38 -7.47 -9.16 -0.34
N GLU A 39 -7.71 -8.04 0.33
CA GLU A 39 -8.21 -6.81 -0.30
C GLU A 39 -7.19 -6.21 -1.27
N HIS A 40 -5.89 -6.24 -0.96
CA HIS A 40 -4.85 -5.82 -1.91
C HIS A 40 -4.88 -6.65 -3.19
N ARG A 41 -4.97 -7.98 -3.08
CA ARG A 41 -5.04 -8.86 -4.25
C ARG A 41 -6.33 -8.63 -5.06
N ALA A 42 -7.47 -8.48 -4.39
CA ALA A 42 -8.74 -8.15 -5.03
C ALA A 42 -8.68 -6.81 -5.79
N ALA A 43 -8.05 -5.79 -5.20
CA ALA A 43 -7.80 -4.52 -5.87
C ALA A 43 -6.88 -4.70 -7.09
N GLY A 44 -5.81 -5.49 -6.97
CA GLY A 44 -4.92 -5.84 -8.07
C GLY A 44 -5.63 -6.52 -9.24
N ASP A 45 -6.52 -7.47 -8.95
CA ASP A 45 -7.35 -8.14 -9.97
C ASP A 45 -8.31 -7.17 -10.64
N THR A 46 -8.97 -6.32 -9.87
CA THR A 46 -9.87 -5.27 -10.40
C THR A 46 -9.12 -4.33 -11.35
N ILE A 47 -7.89 -3.93 -11.00
CA ILE A 47 -7.07 -3.06 -11.85
C ILE A 47 -6.64 -3.81 -13.12
N ARG A 48 -6.23 -5.06 -13.00
CA ARG A 48 -5.87 -5.90 -14.15
C ARG A 48 -7.05 -6.01 -15.13
N GLU A 49 -8.25 -6.26 -14.63
CA GLU A 49 -9.47 -6.34 -15.45
C GLU A 49 -9.80 -5.01 -16.11
N ARG A 50 -9.82 -3.90 -15.35
CA ARG A 50 -10.11 -2.55 -15.88
C ARG A 50 -9.07 -2.02 -16.85
N THR A 51 -7.89 -2.62 -16.90
CA THR A 51 -6.80 -2.24 -17.79
C THR A 51 -6.57 -3.24 -18.92
N ASP A 52 -7.45 -4.22 -19.10
CA ASP A 52 -7.31 -5.28 -20.11
C ASP A 52 -5.97 -6.02 -19.99
N GLY A 53 -5.51 -6.24 -18.76
CA GLY A 53 -4.24 -6.90 -18.45
C GLY A 53 -2.99 -6.04 -18.65
N ARG A 54 -3.12 -4.77 -19.03
CA ARG A 54 -1.96 -3.87 -19.24
C ARG A 54 -1.23 -3.52 -17.94
N VAL A 55 -1.90 -3.57 -16.80
CA VAL A 55 -1.32 -3.30 -15.47
C VAL A 55 -1.53 -4.50 -14.56
N ASN A 56 -0.44 -5.02 -14.00
CA ASN A 56 -0.45 -6.14 -13.07
C ASN A 56 0.25 -5.76 -11.77
N PHE A 57 -0.41 -6.03 -10.64
CA PHE A 57 0.17 -5.81 -9.32
C PHE A 57 0.75 -7.10 -8.76
N LYS A 58 1.98 -7.01 -8.23
CA LYS A 58 2.62 -8.08 -7.46
C LYS A 58 2.84 -7.64 -6.03
N PHE A 59 2.07 -8.24 -5.12
CA PHE A 59 2.15 -7.94 -3.68
C PHE A 59 3.11 -8.87 -2.95
N TYR A 60 3.95 -8.29 -2.10
CA TYR A 60 4.86 -8.97 -1.19
C TYR A 60 4.43 -8.66 0.26
N GLY A 61 3.67 -9.56 0.89
CA GLY A 61 3.22 -9.41 2.26
C GLY A 61 4.21 -9.95 3.30
N GLY A 62 3.82 -9.85 4.57
CA GLY A 62 4.54 -10.40 5.71
C GLY A 62 5.90 -9.77 5.96
N GLY A 63 6.18 -8.59 5.38
CA GLY A 63 7.48 -7.92 5.54
C GLY A 63 8.65 -8.68 4.91
N VAL A 64 8.41 -9.59 3.96
CA VAL A 64 9.49 -10.35 3.27
C VAL A 64 10.46 -9.43 2.51
N MET A 65 10.01 -8.22 2.18
CA MET A 65 10.85 -7.17 1.57
C MET A 65 11.61 -6.31 2.59
N GLY A 66 11.52 -6.62 3.89
CA GLY A 66 12.14 -5.89 4.99
C GLY A 66 11.22 -4.83 5.58
N ASN A 67 11.73 -4.11 6.59
CA ASN A 67 11.04 -2.98 7.20
C ASN A 67 10.95 -1.76 6.27
N ASP A 68 10.18 -0.76 6.66
CA ASP A 68 9.88 0.44 5.86
C ASP A 68 11.14 1.13 5.31
N LYS A 69 12.20 1.24 6.12
CA LYS A 69 13.49 1.83 5.68
C LYS A 69 14.15 1.03 4.56
N LYS A 70 14.14 -0.31 4.63
CA LYS A 70 14.65 -1.19 3.56
C LYS A 70 13.77 -1.10 2.33
N VAL A 71 12.45 -1.06 2.49
CA VAL A 71 11.48 -0.92 1.40
C VAL A 71 11.68 0.41 0.66
N LEU A 72 11.81 1.54 1.37
CA LEU A 72 12.10 2.84 0.77
C LEU A 72 13.41 2.85 -0.05
N ARG A 73 14.45 2.16 0.43
CA ARG A 73 15.70 1.99 -0.34
C ARG A 73 15.48 1.20 -1.63
N LYS A 74 14.66 0.14 -1.58
CA LYS A 74 14.29 -0.68 -2.76
C LYS A 74 13.45 0.10 -3.77
N ILE A 75 12.57 0.98 -3.31
CA ILE A 75 11.83 1.90 -4.18
C ILE A 75 12.79 2.85 -4.89
N ARG A 76 13.75 3.44 -4.15
CA ARG A 76 14.73 4.38 -4.72
C ARG A 76 15.56 3.78 -5.86
N ILE A 77 15.91 2.50 -5.76
CA ILE A 77 16.70 1.79 -6.80
C ILE A 77 15.81 1.13 -7.87
N GLY A 78 14.49 1.33 -7.84
CA GLY A 78 13.54 0.77 -8.81
C GLY A 78 13.23 -0.73 -8.64
N GLN A 79 13.70 -1.36 -7.55
CA GLN A 79 13.38 -2.77 -7.28
C GLN A 79 11.91 -2.96 -6.89
N LEU A 80 11.32 -1.96 -6.24
CA LEU A 80 9.90 -1.86 -5.90
C LEU A 80 9.31 -0.59 -6.51
N GLN A 81 8.03 -0.61 -6.86
CA GLN A 81 7.31 0.56 -7.38
C GLN A 81 6.50 1.26 -6.29
N GLY A 82 6.22 0.58 -5.18
CA GLY A 82 5.50 1.17 -4.06
C GLY A 82 5.43 0.23 -2.86
N ALA A 83 4.69 0.66 -1.83
CA ALA A 83 4.40 -0.13 -0.65
C ALA A 83 3.19 0.41 0.11
N ALA A 84 2.54 -0.45 0.89
CA ALA A 84 1.70 -0.02 1.99
C ALA A 84 2.59 0.15 3.23
N PHE A 85 2.83 1.41 3.61
CA PHE A 85 3.71 1.76 4.71
C PHE A 85 2.95 1.95 6.03
N THR A 86 3.65 1.73 7.14
CA THR A 86 3.20 2.29 8.42
C THR A 86 3.39 3.80 8.41
N THR A 87 2.58 4.54 9.17
CA THR A 87 2.77 6.01 9.33
C THR A 87 4.17 6.34 9.87
N ARG A 88 4.67 5.52 10.82
CA ARG A 88 6.03 5.62 11.36
C ARG A 88 7.11 5.47 10.28
N GLY A 89 6.92 4.57 9.32
CA GLY A 89 7.83 4.36 8.20
C GLY A 89 8.00 5.57 7.30
N MET A 90 6.98 6.44 7.24
CA MET A 90 6.94 7.64 6.40
C MET A 90 7.23 8.93 7.17
N ALA A 91 7.30 8.89 8.49
CA ALA A 91 7.49 10.07 9.33
C ALA A 91 8.80 10.85 9.04
N GLU A 92 9.87 10.16 8.62
CA GLU A 92 11.13 10.81 8.17
C GLU A 92 10.97 11.59 6.85
N ARG A 93 9.89 11.35 6.09
CA ARG A 93 9.60 11.99 4.80
C ARG A 93 8.55 13.07 4.91
N TYR A 94 7.50 12.78 5.66
CA TYR A 94 6.42 13.71 5.93
C TYR A 94 5.89 13.42 7.33
N PHE A 95 6.24 14.27 8.28
CA PHE A 95 6.00 13.99 9.70
C PHE A 95 4.53 14.02 10.08
N ASP A 96 3.74 14.94 9.50
CA ASP A 96 2.31 15.10 9.82
C ASP A 96 1.48 13.83 9.59
N ILE A 97 2.00 12.87 8.79
CA ILE A 97 1.37 11.57 8.58
C ILE A 97 1.20 10.75 9.87
N VAL A 98 1.93 11.10 10.94
CA VAL A 98 1.79 10.46 12.25
C VAL A 98 0.57 10.95 13.04
N LEU A 99 -0.19 11.92 12.53
CA LEU A 99 -1.38 12.49 13.17
C LEU A 99 -2.33 11.41 13.72
N TYR A 100 -2.65 10.41 12.89
CA TYR A 100 -3.59 9.34 13.28
C TYR A 100 -3.03 8.36 14.32
N GLY A 101 -1.72 8.40 14.57
CA GLY A 101 -1.03 7.57 15.56
C GLY A 101 -0.78 8.27 16.90
N LEU A 102 -1.22 9.52 17.08
CA LEU A 102 -1.01 10.25 18.33
C LEU A 102 -1.80 9.60 19.48
N PRO A 103 -1.13 9.25 20.59
CA PRO A 103 -1.80 8.64 21.74
C PRO A 103 -2.90 9.55 22.28
N PHE A 104 -4.08 8.96 22.55
CA PHE A 104 -5.24 9.65 23.15
C PHE A 104 -5.81 10.82 22.34
N ALA A 105 -5.42 10.97 21.07
CA ALA A 105 -5.91 12.05 20.20
C ALA A 105 -7.37 11.85 19.75
N PHE A 106 -7.86 10.61 19.70
CA PHE A 106 -9.20 10.26 19.25
C PHE A 106 -9.90 9.40 20.31
N ARG A 107 -11.22 9.58 20.44
CA ARG A 107 -12.07 8.91 21.42
C ARG A 107 -12.93 7.80 20.80
N SER A 108 -13.18 7.87 19.50
CA SER A 108 -14.02 6.90 18.78
C SER A 108 -13.62 6.78 17.32
N GLN A 109 -14.08 5.70 16.67
CA GLN A 109 -13.91 5.53 15.23
C GLN A 109 -14.64 6.62 14.43
N ASP A 110 -15.83 7.04 14.86
CA ASP A 110 -16.58 8.13 14.22
C ASP A 110 -15.80 9.46 14.21
N GLU A 111 -15.05 9.73 15.29
CA GLU A 111 -14.19 10.91 15.36
C GLU A 111 -13.00 10.79 14.38
N VAL A 112 -12.40 9.60 14.28
CA VAL A 112 -11.36 9.32 13.28
C VAL A 112 -11.91 9.54 11.87
N ASP A 113 -13.08 8.99 11.56
CA ASP A 113 -13.70 9.08 10.23
C ASP A 113 -14.06 10.53 9.88
N TYR A 114 -14.59 11.29 10.84
CA TYR A 114 -14.83 12.73 10.67
C TYR A 114 -13.53 13.48 10.34
N VAL A 115 -12.47 13.25 11.11
CA VAL A 115 -11.18 13.94 10.91
C VAL A 115 -10.56 13.55 9.57
N ARG A 116 -10.61 12.27 9.21
CA ARG A 116 -10.15 11.79 7.89
C ARG A 116 -10.87 12.45 6.74
N SER A 117 -12.19 12.69 6.85
CA SER A 117 -12.95 13.45 5.84
C SER A 117 -12.49 14.89 5.64
N LYS A 118 -11.70 15.43 6.57
CA LYS A 118 -11.16 16.80 6.53
C LYS A 118 -9.68 16.87 6.22
N LEU A 119 -8.91 15.85 6.60
CA LEU A 119 -7.45 15.91 6.58
C LEU A 119 -6.79 14.93 5.60
N ASP A 120 -7.47 13.87 5.15
CA ASP A 120 -6.86 12.89 4.25
C ASP A 120 -6.32 13.54 2.97
N GLU A 121 -7.08 14.44 2.35
CA GLU A 121 -6.63 15.17 1.15
C GLU A 121 -5.35 15.97 1.42
N ARG A 122 -5.32 16.76 2.49
CA ARG A 122 -4.14 17.55 2.88
C ARG A 122 -2.93 16.66 3.15
N LEU A 123 -3.11 15.54 3.84
CA LEU A 123 -2.03 14.61 4.14
C LEU A 123 -1.52 13.90 2.87
N MET A 124 -2.40 13.58 1.92
CA MET A 124 -2.00 13.03 0.63
C MET A 124 -1.22 14.05 -0.20
N THR A 125 -1.64 15.32 -0.23
CA THR A 125 -0.87 16.39 -0.88
C THR A 125 0.52 16.53 -0.26
N GLY A 126 0.63 16.51 1.08
CA GLY A 126 1.94 16.57 1.76
C GLY A 126 2.85 15.37 1.43
N LEU A 127 2.29 14.17 1.27
CA LEU A 127 3.03 13.01 0.80
C LEU A 127 3.50 13.16 -0.66
N GLU A 128 2.64 13.70 -1.53
CA GLU A 128 2.96 13.97 -2.93
C GLU A 128 4.10 14.98 -3.06
N GLU A 129 4.07 16.06 -2.29
CA GLU A 129 5.16 17.04 -2.20
C GLU A 129 6.46 16.41 -1.69
N ALA A 130 6.36 15.40 -0.81
CA ALA A 130 7.48 14.59 -0.34
C ALA A 130 7.95 13.52 -1.36
N GLY A 131 7.33 13.45 -2.54
CA GLY A 131 7.68 12.56 -3.64
C GLY A 131 6.95 11.21 -3.64
N PHE A 132 5.81 11.09 -2.95
CA PHE A 132 5.05 9.85 -2.83
C PHE A 132 3.58 10.06 -3.16
N ILE A 133 3.12 9.43 -4.24
CA ILE A 133 1.70 9.41 -4.59
C ILE A 133 1.00 8.38 -3.69
N SER A 134 0.00 8.81 -2.95
CA SER A 134 -0.80 7.98 -2.04
C SER A 134 -2.17 7.67 -2.63
N PHE A 135 -2.69 6.46 -2.38
CA PHE A 135 -4.03 6.04 -2.82
C PHE A 135 -5.02 5.96 -1.64
N GLY A 136 -4.69 6.63 -0.53
CA GLY A 136 -5.50 6.69 0.68
C GLY A 136 -4.87 5.99 1.88
N PHE A 137 -5.57 6.07 3.00
CA PHE A 137 -5.11 5.54 4.28
C PHE A 137 -5.94 4.34 4.74
N ALA A 138 -5.25 3.41 5.39
CA ALA A 138 -5.81 2.21 5.98
C ALA A 138 -5.76 2.35 7.51
N GLY A 139 -6.88 2.05 8.20
CA GLY A 139 -6.97 2.07 9.66
C GLY A 139 -7.05 0.66 10.24
N GLY A 140 -6.27 0.37 11.28
CA GLY A 140 -6.29 -0.91 12.01
C GLY A 140 -7.10 -0.90 13.30
N GLY A 141 -7.74 0.23 13.64
CA GLY A 141 -8.41 0.45 14.92
C GLY A 141 -7.48 1.00 16.01
N PHE A 142 -7.97 1.00 17.25
CA PHE A 142 -7.25 1.53 18.41
C PHE A 142 -6.26 0.53 18.99
N ALA A 143 -5.07 1.01 19.34
CA ALA A 143 -4.08 0.22 20.04
C ALA A 143 -4.57 -0.14 21.45
N THR A 144 -4.47 -1.42 21.81
CA THR A 144 -4.84 -1.94 23.13
C THR A 144 -3.66 -2.69 23.72
N PHE A 145 -3.44 -2.56 25.04
CA PHE A 145 -2.45 -3.38 25.72
C PHE A 145 -2.89 -4.84 25.76
N MET A 146 -2.03 -5.73 25.28
CA MET A 146 -2.19 -7.16 25.47
C MET A 146 -1.16 -7.64 26.49
N SER A 147 -1.64 -8.29 27.54
CA SER A 147 -0.82 -8.74 28.66
C SER A 147 -1.32 -10.10 29.17
N GLY A 148 -0.40 -10.90 29.71
CA GLY A 148 -0.75 -12.13 30.42
C GLY A 148 -1.42 -11.85 31.78
N ASP A 149 -1.07 -10.72 32.41
CA ASP A 149 -1.70 -10.25 33.64
C ASP A 149 -2.72 -9.14 33.33
N PRO A 150 -3.79 -9.00 34.13
CA PRO A 150 -4.69 -7.85 34.05
C PRO A 150 -3.95 -6.51 34.22
N ILE A 151 -4.35 -5.51 33.44
CA ILE A 151 -3.90 -4.11 33.55
C ILE A 151 -5.18 -3.27 33.68
N ALA A 152 -5.46 -2.77 34.89
CA ALA A 152 -6.64 -1.96 35.19
C ALA A 152 -6.29 -0.48 35.37
N GLU A 153 -5.07 -0.20 35.84
CA GLU A 153 -4.58 1.15 36.10
C GLU A 153 -3.16 1.37 35.62
N GLN A 154 -2.72 2.63 35.64
CA GLN A 154 -1.38 3.00 35.18
C GLN A 154 -0.26 2.34 36.01
N ALA A 155 -0.48 2.14 37.31
CA ALA A 155 0.50 1.51 38.20
C ALA A 155 0.83 0.07 37.79
N ASP A 156 -0.13 -0.65 37.20
CA ASP A 156 0.07 -2.02 36.71
C ASP A 156 1.08 -2.11 35.56
N LEU A 157 1.36 -0.99 34.88
CA LEU A 157 2.37 -0.93 33.81
C LEU A 157 3.79 -0.75 34.36
N GLU A 158 3.96 -0.41 35.64
CA GLU A 158 5.27 -0.14 36.21
C GLU A 158 6.13 -1.41 36.23
N GLY A 159 7.38 -1.29 35.76
CA GLY A 159 8.31 -2.42 35.65
C GLY A 159 7.98 -3.43 34.53
N LYS A 160 6.85 -3.31 33.83
CA LYS A 160 6.53 -4.17 32.68
C LYS A 160 7.34 -3.74 31.44
N LYS A 161 7.81 -4.73 30.68
CA LYS A 161 8.46 -4.50 29.38
C LYS A 161 7.39 -4.40 28.31
N ILE A 162 7.21 -3.20 27.75
CA ILE A 162 6.27 -2.96 26.65
C ILE A 162 6.99 -3.19 25.33
N TRP A 163 6.40 -4.04 24.48
CA TRP A 163 6.84 -4.23 23.11
C TRP A 163 5.90 -3.49 22.16
N VAL A 164 6.48 -2.77 21.20
CA VAL A 164 5.75 -2.03 20.15
C VAL A 164 6.36 -2.40 18.80
N PRO A 165 5.56 -2.70 17.76
CA PRO A 165 6.05 -3.07 16.42
C PRO A 165 6.76 -1.95 15.63
#